data_AF-A0A952FS12-F1
#
_entry.id   AF-A0A952FS12-F1
#
_cell.length_a   1.000
_cell.length_b   1.000
_cell.length_c   1.000
_cell.angle_alpha   90.00
_cell.angle_beta   90.00
_cell.angle_gamma   90.00
#
_symmetry.space_group_name_H-M   'P 1'
#
loop_
_entity.id
_entity.type
_entity.pdbx_description
1 polymer ?
#
loop_
_entity_poly.entity_id
_entity_poly.type
_entity_poly.pdbx_seq_one_letter_code
_entity_poly.pdbx_strand_id
1 'polypeptide(L)'
;KYTSDPRTARDDLIVKAAADTIPNVPVMFWTFRVMAGLGFFFIGLFALAFALVTFDKVRNKAFLALCILAIPLPWIAIEGGWLLAELGRQPWAVDGVLPTFMGASSLTTTQIWITIAGFTLMYGVMAVIEIGLMVRAIKKGPYVAKFGRMHDDAVTSPAE
;
A
#
# COMPACT_ATOMS: atom_id res chain seq x y z
N LYS A 1 11.02 -3.10 -29.93
CA LYS A 1 9.64 -3.66 -29.93
C LYS A 1 9.08 -3.88 -31.34
N TYR A 2 9.19 -2.91 -32.25
CA TYR A 2 8.48 -2.94 -33.55
C TYR A 2 9.30 -3.44 -34.75
N THR A 3 10.62 -3.32 -34.71
CA THR A 3 11.54 -3.84 -35.72
C THR A 3 12.82 -4.33 -35.01
N SER A 4 13.50 -5.30 -35.60
CA SER A 4 14.79 -5.81 -35.12
C SER A 4 15.94 -4.85 -35.41
N ASP A 5 15.87 -4.09 -36.52
CA ASP A 5 16.82 -3.02 -36.84
C ASP A 5 16.12 -1.65 -36.81
N PRO A 6 16.40 -0.79 -35.82
CA PRO A 6 15.81 0.54 -35.69
C PRO A 6 16.06 1.45 -36.90
N ARG A 7 17.15 1.23 -37.66
CA ARG A 7 17.51 2.06 -38.83
C ARG A 7 16.57 1.85 -40.02
N THR A 8 15.86 0.74 -40.03
CA THR A 8 14.91 0.35 -41.08
C THR A 8 13.45 0.67 -40.72
N ALA A 9 13.23 1.41 -39.62
CA ALA A 9 11.89 1.73 -39.14
C ALA A 9 11.16 2.63 -40.14
N ARG A 10 9.96 2.20 -40.55
CA ARG A 10 9.03 3.00 -41.35
C ARG A 10 8.38 4.08 -40.50
N ASP A 11 8.01 5.21 -41.11
CA ASP A 11 7.50 6.40 -40.39
C ASP A 11 6.28 6.11 -39.50
N ASP A 12 5.40 5.20 -39.91
CA ASP A 12 4.25 4.75 -39.12
C ASP A 12 4.64 4.01 -37.83
N LEU A 13 5.75 3.26 -37.85
CA LEU A 13 6.30 2.58 -36.68
C LEU A 13 6.95 3.57 -35.72
N ILE A 14 7.54 4.65 -36.23
CA ILE A 14 8.12 5.72 -35.43
C ILE A 14 7.02 6.46 -34.67
N VAL A 15 5.92 6.82 -35.34
CA VAL A 15 4.77 7.48 -34.69
C VAL A 15 4.14 6.58 -33.63
N LYS A 16 3.97 5.28 -33.91
CA LYS A 16 3.48 4.31 -32.92
C LYS A 16 4.42 4.16 -31.72
N ALA A 17 5.73 4.07 -31.96
CA ALA A 17 6.70 3.96 -30.88
C ALA A 17 6.72 5.22 -29.98
N ALA A 18 6.56 6.41 -30.57
CA ALA A 18 6.43 7.66 -29.82
C ALA A 18 5.16 7.68 -28.96
N ALA A 19 4.02 7.25 -29.50
CA ALA A 19 2.76 7.16 -28.74
C ALA A 19 2.85 6.15 -27.57
N ASP A 20 3.49 5.02 -27.79
CA ASP A 20 3.73 3.98 -26.77
C ASP A 20 4.64 4.43 -25.62
N THR A 21 5.35 5.55 -25.79
CA THR A 21 6.19 6.13 -24.73
C THR A 21 5.36 6.88 -23.69
N ILE A 22 4.09 7.17 -24.00
CA ILE A 22 3.20 7.86 -23.07
C ILE A 22 2.61 6.81 -22.11
N PRO A 23 2.96 6.85 -20.80
CA PRO A 23 2.37 5.96 -19.81
C PRO A 23 0.87 6.22 -19.63
N ASN A 24 0.17 5.29 -19.01
CA ASN A 24 -1.29 5.37 -18.83
C ASN A 24 -1.70 6.55 -17.91
N VAL A 25 -1.93 7.71 -18.53
CA VAL A 25 -2.23 8.98 -17.85
C VAL A 25 -3.47 8.90 -16.95
N PRO A 26 -4.61 8.30 -17.39
CA PRO A 26 -5.78 8.16 -16.52
C PRO A 26 -5.49 7.46 -15.20
N VAL A 27 -4.75 6.35 -15.22
CA VAL A 27 -4.45 5.59 -13.99
C VAL A 27 -3.58 6.41 -13.06
N MET A 28 -2.51 7.02 -13.56
CA MET A 28 -1.62 7.86 -12.74
C MET A 28 -2.36 9.05 -12.13
N PHE A 29 -3.22 9.71 -12.90
CA PHE A 29 -3.99 10.86 -12.45
C PHE A 29 -4.91 10.54 -11.26
N TRP A 30 -5.64 9.42 -11.34
CA TRP A 30 -6.55 9.00 -10.27
C TRP A 30 -5.79 8.44 -9.07
N THR A 31 -4.74 7.66 -9.28
CA THR A 31 -3.90 7.13 -8.20
C THR A 31 -3.27 8.28 -7.39
N PHE A 32 -2.74 9.31 -8.06
CA PHE A 32 -2.21 10.51 -7.39
C PHE A 32 -3.27 11.20 -6.52
N ARG A 33 -4.50 11.36 -7.04
CA ARG A 33 -5.60 12.02 -6.32
C ARG A 33 -6.04 11.24 -5.09
N VAL A 34 -6.18 9.92 -5.21
CA VAL A 34 -6.52 9.06 -4.07
C VAL A 34 -5.43 9.15 -3.01
N MET A 35 -4.16 9.04 -3.39
CA MET A 35 -3.01 9.18 -2.49
C MET A 35 -2.99 10.54 -1.79
N ALA A 36 -3.08 11.64 -2.56
CA ALA A 36 -3.07 12.99 -2.02
C ALA A 36 -4.28 13.25 -1.11
N GLY A 37 -5.46 12.78 -1.50
CA GLY A 37 -6.69 12.87 -0.71
C GLY A 37 -6.55 12.16 0.64
N LEU A 38 -5.96 10.96 0.66
CA LEU A 38 -5.64 10.26 1.91
C LEU A 38 -4.59 11.01 2.74
N GLY A 39 -3.60 11.63 2.10
CA GLY A 39 -2.61 12.48 2.77
C GLY A 39 -3.25 13.67 3.51
N PHE A 40 -4.12 14.43 2.83
CA PHE A 40 -4.85 15.52 3.47
C PHE A 40 -5.80 15.03 4.56
N PHE A 41 -6.44 13.87 4.35
CA PHE A 41 -7.25 13.22 5.37
C PHE A 41 -6.42 12.91 6.64
N PHE A 42 -5.21 12.36 6.51
CA PHE A 42 -4.35 12.09 7.67
C PHE A 42 -3.91 13.35 8.40
N ILE A 43 -3.59 14.43 7.68
CA ILE A 43 -3.26 15.73 8.30
C ILE A 43 -4.45 16.20 9.16
N GLY A 44 -5.67 16.14 8.62
CA GLY A 44 -6.88 16.49 9.37
C GLY A 44 -7.14 15.56 10.55
N LEU A 45 -6.95 14.24 10.37
CA LEU A 45 -7.12 13.23 11.41
C LEU A 45 -6.16 13.47 12.59
N PHE A 46 -4.87 13.70 12.31
CA PHE A 46 -3.87 13.97 13.34
C PHE A 46 -4.04 15.35 13.99
N ALA A 47 -4.43 16.38 13.24
CA ALA A 47 -4.75 17.68 13.81
C ALA A 47 -5.95 17.59 14.78
N LEU A 48 -6.99 16.83 14.42
CA LEU A 48 -8.14 16.57 15.29
C LEU A 48 -7.73 15.72 16.51
N ALA A 49 -6.89 14.69 16.31
CA ALA A 49 -6.34 13.90 17.41
C ALA A 49 -5.61 14.80 18.41
N PHE A 50 -4.74 15.68 17.91
CA PHE A 50 -3.98 16.62 18.72
C PHE A 50 -4.89 17.57 19.51
N ALA A 51 -5.88 18.19 18.84
CA ALA A 51 -6.83 19.07 19.51
C ALA A 51 -7.63 18.33 20.61
N LEU A 52 -8.12 17.11 20.34
CA LEU A 52 -8.85 16.32 21.33
C LEU A 52 -7.99 15.94 22.53
N VAL A 53 -6.70 15.69 22.33
CA VAL A 53 -5.74 15.47 23.43
C VAL A 53 -5.51 16.75 24.22
N THR A 54 -5.30 17.89 23.56
CA THR A 54 -5.07 19.18 24.23
C THR A 54 -6.26 19.63 25.08
N PHE A 55 -7.49 19.35 24.66
CA PHE A 55 -8.72 19.72 25.38
C PHE A 55 -9.26 18.60 26.28
N ASP A 56 -8.49 17.52 26.52
CA ASP A 56 -8.88 16.37 27.35
C ASP A 56 -10.21 15.69 26.94
N LYS A 57 -10.51 15.68 25.63
CA LYS A 57 -11.71 15.08 25.03
C LYS A 57 -11.43 13.74 24.33
N VAL A 58 -10.38 13.05 24.77
CA VAL A 58 -9.88 11.79 24.18
C VAL A 58 -10.89 10.63 24.19
N ARG A 59 -11.91 10.66 25.05
CA ARG A 59 -12.93 9.60 25.16
C ARG A 59 -14.07 9.71 24.14
N ASN A 60 -13.91 10.48 23.07
CA ASN A 60 -14.92 10.60 22.03
C ASN A 60 -15.02 9.29 21.20
N LYS A 61 -16.11 8.54 21.43
CA LYS A 61 -16.36 7.24 20.76
C LYS A 61 -16.40 7.34 19.23
N ALA A 62 -16.92 8.44 18.68
CA ALA A 62 -17.01 8.62 17.22
C ALA A 62 -15.62 8.78 16.59
N PHE A 63 -14.75 9.54 17.26
CA PHE A 63 -13.36 9.73 16.81
C PHE A 63 -12.55 8.42 16.91
N LEU A 64 -12.70 7.68 18.01
CA LEU A 64 -12.03 6.38 18.17
C LEU A 64 -12.49 5.35 17.12
N ALA A 65 -13.79 5.32 16.78
CA ALA A 65 -14.30 4.49 15.70
C ALA A 65 -13.71 4.88 14.34
N LEU A 66 -13.57 6.18 14.07
CA LEU A 66 -12.90 6.68 12.86
C LEU A 66 -11.44 6.22 12.79
N CYS A 67 -10.70 6.26 13.90
CA CYS A 67 -9.31 5.79 13.94
C CYS A 67 -9.19 4.29 13.60
N ILE A 68 -10.13 3.46 14.05
CA ILE A 68 -10.16 2.02 13.71
C ILE A 68 -10.41 1.83 12.21
N LEU A 69 -11.36 2.59 11.63
CA LEU A 69 -11.63 2.56 10.19
C LEU A 69 -10.47 3.12 9.37
N ALA A 70 -9.65 4.00 9.94
CA ALA A 70 -8.49 4.57 9.28
C ALA A 70 -7.29 3.61 9.22
N ILE A 71 -7.28 2.51 9.97
CA ILE A 71 -6.17 1.54 9.99
C ILE A 71 -5.76 1.10 8.57
N PRO A 72 -6.63 0.61 7.66
CA PRO A 72 -6.19 0.17 6.34
C PRO A 72 -5.76 1.29 5.38
N LEU A 73 -6.10 2.56 5.65
CA LEU A 73 -5.92 3.66 4.70
C LEU A 73 -4.44 3.99 4.38
N PRO A 74 -3.48 3.97 5.34
CA PRO A 74 -2.07 4.21 5.06
C PRO A 74 -1.49 3.20 4.07
N TRP A 75 -1.88 1.92 4.16
CA TRP A 75 -1.46 0.90 3.20
C TRP A 75 -1.90 1.27 1.78
N ILE A 76 -3.16 1.68 1.59
CA ILE A 76 -3.67 2.11 0.28
C ILE A 76 -2.91 3.33 -0.24
N ALA A 77 -2.62 4.30 0.63
CA ALA A 77 -1.87 5.50 0.25
C ALA A 77 -0.43 5.17 -0.19
N ILE A 78 0.25 4.27 0.53
CA ILE A 78 1.62 3.85 0.23
C ILE A 78 1.67 3.07 -1.09
N GLU A 79 0.78 2.09 -1.27
CA GLU A 79 0.69 1.32 -2.52
C GLU A 79 0.36 2.25 -3.71
N GLY A 80 -0.53 3.22 -3.51
CA GLY A 80 -0.82 4.25 -4.52
C GLY A 80 0.41 5.09 -4.88
N GLY A 81 1.22 5.48 -3.90
CA GLY A 81 2.47 6.21 -4.14
C GLY A 81 3.50 5.41 -4.94
N TRP A 82 3.67 4.12 -4.61
CA TRP A 82 4.54 3.22 -5.36
C TRP A 82 4.04 2.99 -6.78
N LEU A 83 2.73 2.75 -6.96
CA LEU A 83 2.13 2.62 -8.28
C LEU A 83 2.33 3.87 -9.13
N LEU A 84 2.17 5.06 -8.55
CA LEU A 84 2.40 6.31 -9.26
C LEU A 84 3.87 6.46 -9.67
N ALA A 85 4.82 6.17 -8.78
CA ALA A 85 6.25 6.26 -9.05
C ALA A 85 6.70 5.25 -10.12
N GLU A 86 6.22 4.01 -10.05
CA GLU A 86 6.63 2.94 -10.94
C GLU A 86 5.97 3.08 -12.33
N LEU A 87 4.67 3.39 -12.38
CA LEU A 87 3.97 3.65 -13.65
C LEU A 87 4.43 4.95 -14.31
N GLY A 88 4.79 5.96 -13.51
CA GLY A 88 5.32 7.23 -14.01
C GLY A 88 6.66 7.08 -14.73
N ARG A 89 7.43 6.05 -14.39
CA ARG A 89 8.71 5.74 -15.05
C ARG A 89 8.54 4.87 -16.31
N GLN A 90 7.39 4.23 -16.52
CA GLN A 90 7.15 3.46 -17.75
C GLN A 90 7.19 4.40 -18.97
N PRO A 91 7.82 3.98 -20.09
CA PRO A 91 8.31 2.63 -20.43
C PRO A 91 9.79 2.37 -20.09
N TRP A 92 10.38 3.13 -19.17
CA TRP A 92 11.82 3.08 -18.87
C TRP A 92 12.11 2.29 -17.58
N ALA A 93 13.06 1.36 -17.67
CA ALA A 93 13.67 0.74 -16.50
C ALA A 93 14.74 1.69 -15.93
N VAL A 94 15.58 2.25 -16.81
CA VAL A 94 16.50 3.35 -16.52
C VAL A 94 16.14 4.50 -17.45
N ASP A 95 15.78 5.63 -16.88
CA ASP A 95 15.27 6.78 -17.63
C ASP A 95 16.25 7.22 -18.73
N GLY A 96 15.74 7.36 -19.95
CA GLY A 96 16.51 7.71 -21.14
C GLY A 96 17.56 6.70 -21.63
N VAL A 97 17.76 5.57 -20.93
CA VAL A 97 18.82 4.60 -21.25
C VAL A 97 18.24 3.24 -21.63
N LEU A 98 17.45 2.63 -20.75
CA LEU A 98 17.00 1.25 -20.91
C LEU A 98 15.47 1.16 -20.84
N PRO A 99 14.81 0.92 -21.98
CA PRO A 99 13.39 0.56 -22.00
C PRO A 99 13.11 -0.78 -21.32
N THR A 100 11.98 -0.88 -20.61
CA THR A 100 11.56 -2.08 -19.87
C THR A 100 11.46 -3.32 -20.73
N PHE A 101 11.04 -3.18 -22.00
CA PHE A 101 10.91 -4.32 -22.92
C PHE A 101 12.25 -4.95 -23.32
N MET A 102 13.38 -4.24 -23.18
CA MET A 102 14.72 -4.80 -23.44
C MET A 102 15.35 -5.44 -22.20
N GLY A 103 14.80 -5.16 -21.01
CA GLY A 103 15.30 -5.69 -19.74
C GLY A 103 14.73 -7.06 -19.34
N ALA A 104 13.77 -7.60 -20.11
CA ALA A 104 13.14 -8.88 -19.81
C ALA A 104 14.01 -10.07 -20.26
N SER A 105 14.19 -11.05 -19.38
CA SER A 105 14.88 -12.31 -19.70
C SER A 105 14.09 -13.18 -20.69
N SER A 106 14.79 -13.97 -21.50
CA SER A 106 14.20 -14.92 -22.46
C SER A 106 13.68 -16.20 -21.79
N LEU A 107 12.73 -16.05 -20.86
CA LEU A 107 12.07 -17.17 -20.18
C LEU A 107 10.78 -17.56 -20.91
N THR A 108 10.40 -18.83 -20.79
CA THR A 108 9.11 -19.29 -21.31
C THR A 108 7.96 -18.72 -20.47
N THR A 109 6.83 -18.42 -21.12
CA THR A 109 5.63 -17.90 -20.45
C THR A 109 5.18 -18.82 -19.31
N THR A 110 5.30 -20.13 -19.48
CA THR A 110 4.96 -21.14 -18.46
C THR A 110 5.83 -21.00 -17.21
N GLN A 111 7.15 -20.81 -17.35
CA GLN A 111 8.04 -20.64 -16.19
C GLN A 111 7.68 -19.39 -15.39
N ILE A 112 7.34 -18.29 -16.07
CA ILE A 112 6.94 -17.02 -15.42
C ILE A 112 5.66 -17.22 -14.60
N TRP A 113 4.65 -17.90 -15.15
CA TRP A 113 3.41 -18.14 -14.42
C TRP A 113 3.60 -19.08 -13.23
N ILE A 114 4.44 -20.11 -13.37
CA ILE A 114 4.75 -21.02 -12.26
C ILE A 114 5.44 -20.26 -11.12
N THR A 115 6.43 -19.40 -11.42
CA THR A 115 7.13 -18.65 -10.38
C THR A 115 6.25 -17.59 -9.73
N ILE A 116 5.46 -16.85 -10.51
CA ILE A 116 4.47 -15.90 -9.96
C ILE A 116 3.51 -16.62 -9.03
N ALA A 117 2.90 -17.72 -9.48
CA ALA A 117 1.97 -18.48 -8.65
C ALA A 117 2.64 -19.02 -7.38
N GLY A 118 3.87 -19.52 -7.49
CA GLY A 118 4.66 -20.00 -6.35
C GLY A 118 4.94 -18.91 -5.32
N PHE A 119 5.44 -17.75 -5.74
CA PHE A 119 5.72 -16.62 -4.85
C PHE A 119 4.44 -16.01 -4.27
N THR A 120 3.38 -15.86 -5.07
CA THR A 120 2.08 -15.37 -4.58
C THR A 120 1.50 -16.30 -3.52
N LEU A 121 1.53 -17.62 -3.73
CA LEU A 121 1.06 -18.58 -2.74
C LEU A 121 1.89 -18.51 -1.46
N MET A 122 3.21 -18.48 -1.58
CA MET A 122 4.11 -18.40 -0.43
C MET A 122 3.87 -17.14 0.40
N TYR A 123 3.87 -15.96 -0.24
CA TYR A 123 3.60 -14.70 0.45
C TYR A 123 2.17 -14.61 0.97
N GLY A 124 1.19 -15.19 0.27
CA GLY A 124 -0.20 -15.28 0.73
C GLY A 124 -0.33 -16.09 2.02
N VAL A 125 0.33 -17.25 2.11
CA VAL A 125 0.35 -18.07 3.34
C VAL A 125 1.01 -17.30 4.48
N MET A 126 2.13 -16.63 4.22
CA MET A 126 2.80 -15.80 5.22
C MET A 126 1.90 -14.68 5.74
N ALA A 127 1.22 -13.95 4.84
CA ALA A 127 0.31 -12.88 5.20
C ALA A 127 -0.86 -13.37 6.08
N VAL A 128 -1.44 -14.54 5.78
CA VAL A 128 -2.51 -15.12 6.60
C VAL A 128 -2.01 -15.48 8.00
N ILE A 129 -0.82 -16.08 8.12
CA ILE A 129 -0.21 -16.42 9.40
C ILE A 129 0.10 -15.15 10.20
N GLU A 130 0.68 -14.14 9.56
CA GLU A 130 1.04 -12.86 10.17
C GLU A 130 -0.19 -12.13 10.72
N ILE A 131 -1.22 -11.93 9.89
CA ILE A 131 -2.47 -11.28 10.31
C ILE A 131 -3.12 -12.08 11.44
N GLY A 132 -3.13 -13.41 11.33
CA GLY A 132 -3.65 -14.29 12.38
C GLY A 132 -2.91 -14.12 13.71
N LEU A 133 -1.58 -14.02 13.69
CA LEU A 133 -0.76 -13.79 14.87
C LEU A 133 -0.96 -12.38 15.44
N MET A 134 -1.00 -11.36 14.58
CA MET A 134 -1.20 -9.96 14.96
C MET A 134 -2.54 -9.78 15.67
N VAL A 135 -3.64 -10.31 15.10
CA VAL A 135 -4.97 -10.25 15.73
C VAL A 135 -4.99 -11.01 17.06
N ARG A 136 -4.35 -12.19 17.13
CA ARG A 136 -4.23 -12.95 18.40
C ARG A 136 -3.46 -12.17 19.46
N ALA A 137 -2.38 -11.47 19.07
CA ALA A 137 -1.58 -10.66 19.97
C ALA A 137 -2.34 -9.41 20.45
N ILE A 138 -3.00 -8.68 19.54
CA ILE A 138 -3.82 -7.50 19.86
C ILE A 138 -4.94 -7.88 20.85
N LYS A 139 -5.63 -9.00 20.63
CA LYS A 139 -6.72 -9.48 21.51
C LYS A 139 -6.24 -9.88 22.91
N LYS A 140 -4.99 -10.32 23.07
CA LYS A 140 -4.43 -10.65 24.39
C LYS A 140 -4.19 -9.39 25.25
N GLY A 141 -4.04 -8.22 24.62
CA GLY A 141 -3.77 -6.96 25.31
C GLY A 141 -2.41 -6.95 26.05
N PRO A 142 -2.08 -5.83 26.72
CA PRO A 142 -0.80 -5.67 27.42
C PRO A 142 -0.67 -6.52 28.71
N TYR A 143 -1.76 -7.12 29.19
CA TYR A 143 -1.84 -7.77 30.50
C TYR A 143 -1.14 -9.12 30.63
N VAL A 144 -0.55 -9.65 29.56
CA VAL A 144 0.28 -10.87 29.61
C VAL A 144 1.76 -10.53 29.85
N ALA A 145 2.16 -9.25 29.70
CA ALA A 145 3.54 -8.80 29.91
C ALA A 145 3.76 -8.31 31.36
N LYS A 146 3.97 -9.26 32.27
CA LYS A 146 4.75 -9.15 33.53
C LYS A 146 4.36 -8.12 34.61
N PHE A 147 3.42 -7.21 34.40
CA PHE A 147 2.91 -6.32 35.45
C PHE A 147 1.41 -6.56 35.64
N GLY A 148 1.03 -6.81 36.90
CA GLY A 148 -0.33 -7.21 37.30
C GLY A 148 -1.42 -6.29 36.74
N ARG A 149 -2.61 -6.88 36.59
CA ARG A 149 -3.79 -6.26 35.97
C ARG A 149 -4.05 -4.84 36.51
N MET A 150 -3.74 -3.82 35.71
CA MET A 150 -4.36 -2.48 35.81
C MET A 150 -5.64 -2.50 34.97
N HIS A 151 -6.60 -3.31 35.36
CA HIS A 151 -7.99 -3.01 35.05
C HIS A 151 -8.67 -2.90 36.39
N ASP A 152 -9.31 -1.76 36.63
CA ASP A 152 -10.17 -1.53 37.77
C ASP A 152 -11.32 -2.53 37.69
N ASP A 153 -11.10 -3.73 38.21
CA ASP A 153 -12.17 -4.43 38.90
C ASP A 153 -12.35 -3.61 40.17
N ALA A 154 -13.37 -2.74 40.19
CA ALA A 154 -13.94 -2.33 41.45
C ALA A 154 -14.35 -3.63 42.15
N VAL A 155 -13.46 -4.14 43.00
CA VAL A 155 -13.78 -5.18 43.96
C VAL A 155 -14.83 -4.52 44.83
N THR A 156 -16.07 -4.81 44.46
CA THR A 156 -17.24 -4.71 45.30
C THR A 156 -16.82 -5.23 46.65
N SER A 157 -16.67 -4.30 47.61
CA SER A 157 -16.71 -4.66 49.02
C SER A 157 -17.99 -5.45 49.20
N PRO A 158 -17.96 -6.72 49.64
CA PRO A 158 -19.15 -7.31 50.22
C PRO A 158 -19.44 -6.49 51.46
N ALA A 159 -20.39 -5.56 51.34
CA ALA A 159 -21.16 -5.15 52.48
C ALA A 159 -22.02 -6.35 52.85
N GLU A 160 -21.91 -6.72 54.12
CA GLU A 160 -22.67 -7.75 54.86
C GLU A 160 -22.22 -9.21 54.73
#